data_AF-A0A1Y6MCJ2-F1
#
_entry.id   AF-A0A1Y6MCJ2-F1
#
_cell.length_a   1.000
_cell.length_b   1.000
_cell.length_c   1.000
_cell.angle_alpha   90.00
_cell.angle_beta   90.00
_cell.angle_gamma   90.00
#
_symmetry.space_group_name_H-M   'P 1'
#
loop_
_entity.id
_entity.type
_entity.pdbx_description
1 polymer ?
#
loop_
_entity_poly.entity_id
_entity_poly.type
_entity_poly.pdbx_seq_one_letter_code
_entity_poly.pdbx_strand_id
1 'polypeptide(L)'
;MSLDTRGFMDGALRGFDLMERRYDRQDRKEDRQRSLRQADEDRAENKRRYTDSVERQSRLDSTNEERYQAAQVKDEHRYKDQLSRQNRIESRSAEANKSRIEYNNTRTSQLKRQQFLSDNSVLLDAGWQKFQKTGELDAIFDDPNVKNGAYDIRRYTPQLLTSFENIEANMPKVLSGEMSADSLVDDLDAIYRPNLNAAVGSKDASGKVIASTKLARVTQQADIDPNREGDQPGLVLGMEVFYEDGSSGGIRPVTKNRSTDKNDGVMVIPLESAMNDLTGQMNMARKASSSQYYNKLFKSQDSKTSREFEKEYRKAVNDVYSNSEKTKAKLLESAGGMMTPELKQQIESLDDQVKTRLGQVDSLYNKQGNYSPKNDIDKPQPAYKTWATDANKQAFIDALAKRGEDLSKATPEVLDAAYTSLINNKKKEQFATDAESLRLRYYKSME
;
A
#
# COMPACT_ATOMS: atom_id res chain seq x y z
N MET A 1 -17.61 -22.98 146.18
CA MET A 1 -18.24 -22.64 144.89
C MET A 1 -17.31 -23.12 143.79
N SER A 2 -17.74 -24.12 143.01
CA SER A 2 -17.00 -24.60 141.83
C SER A 2 -17.43 -23.73 140.64
N LEU A 3 -16.51 -22.99 140.04
CA LEU A 3 -16.76 -22.21 138.83
C LEU A 3 -16.84 -23.17 137.62
N ASP A 4 -17.97 -23.16 136.94
CA ASP A 4 -18.26 -23.98 135.77
C ASP A 4 -17.60 -23.37 134.52
N THR A 5 -16.47 -23.92 134.09
CA THR A 5 -15.67 -23.47 132.93
C THR A 5 -16.12 -24.10 131.61
N ARG A 6 -17.17 -24.93 131.62
CA ARG A 6 -17.61 -25.69 130.44
C ARG A 6 -18.34 -24.81 129.40
N GLY A 7 -19.01 -23.74 129.82
CA GLY A 7 -19.69 -22.82 128.89
C GLY A 7 -18.77 -21.91 128.09
N PHE A 8 -17.56 -21.62 128.58
CA PHE A 8 -16.62 -20.70 127.90
C PHE A 8 -15.84 -21.40 126.79
N MET A 9 -15.45 -22.66 126.98
CA MET A 9 -14.76 -23.45 125.95
C MET A 9 -15.68 -23.79 124.78
N ASP A 10 -16.97 -24.03 125.02
CA ASP A 10 -17.94 -24.38 123.97
C ASP A 10 -18.30 -23.17 123.06
N GLY A 11 -18.26 -21.95 123.60
CA GLY A 11 -18.42 -20.70 122.84
C GLY A 11 -17.21 -20.35 121.97
N ALA A 12 -16.00 -20.64 122.44
CA ALA A 12 -14.78 -20.43 121.67
C ALA A 12 -14.68 -21.40 120.48
N LEU A 13 -14.97 -22.69 120.68
CA LEU A 13 -14.92 -23.71 119.62
C LEU A 13 -15.94 -23.43 118.50
N ARG A 14 -17.16 -23.01 118.83
CA ARG A 14 -18.15 -22.60 117.82
C ARG A 14 -17.75 -21.34 117.05
N GLY A 15 -17.02 -20.42 117.67
CA GLY A 15 -16.48 -19.23 117.01
C GLY A 15 -15.40 -19.56 115.98
N PHE A 16 -14.53 -20.53 116.30
CA PHE A 16 -13.52 -21.04 115.37
C PHE A 16 -14.14 -21.79 114.19
N ASP A 17 -15.11 -22.68 114.43
CA ASP A 17 -15.83 -23.39 113.35
C ASP A 17 -16.56 -22.42 112.39
N LEU A 18 -17.11 -21.32 112.91
CA LEU A 18 -17.80 -20.31 112.11
C LEU A 18 -16.83 -19.47 111.27
N MET A 19 -15.66 -19.16 111.84
CA MET A 19 -14.57 -18.45 111.15
C MET A 19 -13.96 -19.32 110.06
N GLU A 20 -13.66 -20.59 110.34
CA GLU A 20 -13.14 -21.55 109.36
C GLU A 20 -14.11 -21.73 108.19
N ARG A 21 -15.41 -21.91 108.47
CA ARG A 21 -16.45 -21.95 107.42
C ARG A 21 -16.58 -20.64 106.64
N ARG A 22 -16.18 -19.50 107.20
CA ARG A 22 -16.20 -18.20 106.52
C ARG A 22 -15.00 -18.06 105.58
N TYR A 23 -13.80 -18.42 106.04
CA TYR A 23 -12.59 -18.45 105.21
C TYR A 23 -12.73 -19.46 104.06
N ASP A 24 -13.21 -20.68 104.34
CA ASP A 24 -13.51 -21.68 103.31
C ASP A 24 -14.49 -21.19 102.23
N ARG A 25 -15.52 -20.43 102.63
CA ARG A 25 -16.48 -19.85 101.67
C ARG A 25 -15.88 -18.69 100.89
N GLN A 26 -14.94 -17.97 101.48
CA GLN A 26 -14.26 -16.86 100.84
C GLN A 26 -13.26 -17.38 99.81
N ASP A 27 -12.44 -18.37 100.16
CA ASP A 27 -11.48 -19.02 99.26
C ASP A 27 -12.21 -19.68 98.07
N ARG A 28 -13.29 -20.42 98.32
CA ARG A 28 -14.11 -20.99 97.23
C ARG A 28 -14.75 -19.94 96.32
N LYS A 29 -15.06 -18.74 96.84
CA LYS A 29 -15.56 -17.63 96.02
C LYS A 29 -14.44 -17.02 95.19
N GLU A 30 -13.26 -16.84 95.75
CA GLU A 30 -12.09 -16.31 95.06
C GLU A 30 -11.61 -17.26 93.96
N ASP A 31 -11.54 -18.56 94.23
CA ASP A 31 -11.20 -19.59 93.24
C ASP A 31 -12.21 -19.64 92.10
N ARG A 32 -13.51 -19.56 92.42
CA ARG A 32 -14.56 -19.50 91.40
C ARG A 32 -14.48 -18.22 90.56
N GLN A 33 -14.13 -17.09 91.17
CA GLN A 33 -13.92 -15.85 90.42
C GLN A 33 -12.68 -15.93 89.53
N ARG A 34 -11.58 -16.53 90.00
CA ARG A 34 -10.38 -16.76 89.19
C ARG A 34 -10.67 -17.71 88.02
N SER A 35 -11.37 -18.82 88.26
CA SER A 35 -11.73 -19.77 87.20
C SER A 35 -12.66 -19.16 86.15
N LEU A 36 -13.58 -18.28 86.56
CA LEU A 36 -14.46 -17.57 85.63
C LEU A 36 -13.68 -16.58 84.75
N ARG A 37 -12.75 -15.82 85.34
CA ARG A 37 -11.87 -14.92 84.56
C ARG A 37 -11.01 -15.69 83.56
N GLN A 38 -10.43 -16.80 83.99
CA GLN A 38 -9.62 -17.64 83.11
C GLN A 38 -10.46 -18.24 81.97
N ALA A 39 -11.68 -18.69 82.25
CA ALA A 39 -12.60 -19.19 81.22
C ALA A 39 -13.03 -18.09 80.23
N ASP A 40 -13.20 -16.85 80.69
CA ASP A 40 -13.53 -15.71 79.84
C ASP A 40 -12.32 -15.27 78.99
N GLU A 41 -11.11 -15.31 79.54
CA GLU A 41 -9.85 -15.09 78.81
C GLU A 41 -9.64 -16.16 77.73
N ASP A 42 -9.81 -17.44 78.05
CA ASP A 42 -9.70 -18.55 77.09
C ASP A 42 -10.74 -18.44 75.96
N ARG A 43 -11.98 -18.01 76.29
CA ARG A 43 -13.02 -17.76 75.28
C ARG A 43 -12.67 -16.58 74.39
N ALA A 44 -12.14 -15.50 74.96
CA ALA A 44 -11.73 -14.33 74.20
C ALA A 44 -10.55 -14.66 73.27
N GLU A 45 -9.58 -15.43 73.75
CA GLU A 45 -8.43 -15.86 72.95
C GLU A 45 -8.85 -16.83 71.83
N ASN A 46 -9.69 -17.82 72.11
CA ASN A 46 -10.21 -18.71 71.08
C ASN A 46 -11.02 -17.97 70.02
N LYS A 47 -11.82 -16.97 70.42
CA LYS A 47 -12.55 -16.13 69.47
C LYS A 47 -11.60 -15.35 68.56
N ARG A 48 -10.50 -14.79 69.11
CA ARG A 48 -9.46 -14.10 68.33
C ARG A 48 -8.77 -15.04 67.33
N ARG A 49 -8.36 -16.23 67.78
CA ARG A 49 -7.73 -17.23 66.89
C ARG A 49 -8.68 -17.65 65.77
N TYR A 50 -9.96 -17.83 66.07
CA TYR A 50 -10.97 -18.14 65.07
C TYR A 50 -11.14 -17.00 64.06
N THR A 51 -11.30 -15.75 64.51
CA THR A 51 -11.44 -14.61 63.60
C THR A 51 -10.22 -14.42 62.72
N ASP A 52 -9.01 -14.55 63.27
CA ASP A 52 -7.76 -14.46 62.51
C ASP A 52 -7.63 -15.59 61.48
N SER A 53 -8.11 -16.80 61.80
CA SER A 53 -8.10 -17.93 60.87
C SER A 53 -9.04 -17.71 59.69
N VAL A 54 -10.25 -17.20 59.96
CA VAL A 54 -11.26 -16.89 58.93
C VAL A 54 -10.80 -15.75 58.04
N GLU A 55 -10.21 -14.70 58.61
CA GLU A 55 -9.68 -13.57 57.85
C GLU A 55 -8.49 -14.00 56.98
N ARG A 56 -7.58 -14.83 57.51
CA ARG A 56 -6.47 -15.38 56.73
C ARG A 56 -6.96 -16.25 55.57
N GLN A 57 -7.96 -17.09 55.80
CA GLN A 57 -8.54 -17.92 54.75
C GLN A 57 -9.19 -17.07 53.66
N SER A 58 -10.00 -16.07 54.05
CA SER A 58 -10.62 -15.13 53.12
C SER A 58 -9.60 -14.39 52.24
N ARG A 59 -8.49 -13.92 52.83
CA ARG A 59 -7.39 -13.28 52.09
C ARG A 59 -6.67 -14.26 51.15
N LEU A 60 -6.52 -15.52 51.53
CA LEU A 60 -5.90 -16.53 50.68
C LEU A 60 -6.81 -16.87 49.49
N ASP A 61 -8.10 -16.98 49.73
CA ASP A 61 -9.08 -17.28 48.68
C ASP A 61 -9.18 -16.12 47.67
N SER A 62 -9.23 -14.87 48.16
CA SER A 62 -9.26 -13.68 47.28
C SER A 62 -7.98 -13.55 46.44
N THR A 63 -6.81 -13.79 47.04
CA THR A 63 -5.53 -13.71 46.32
C THR A 63 -5.34 -14.86 45.34
N ASN A 64 -5.87 -16.04 45.64
CA ASN A 64 -5.87 -17.18 44.70
C ASN A 64 -6.82 -16.93 43.53
N GLU A 65 -8.00 -16.36 43.76
CA GLU A 65 -8.95 -16.00 42.71
C GLU A 65 -8.38 -14.93 41.78
N GLU A 66 -7.76 -13.88 42.33
CA GLU A 66 -7.05 -12.85 41.56
C GLU A 66 -5.92 -13.46 40.71
N ARG A 67 -5.14 -14.38 41.28
CA ARG A 67 -4.08 -15.09 40.54
C ARG A 67 -4.64 -15.96 39.42
N TYR A 68 -5.75 -16.64 39.66
CA TYR A 68 -6.41 -17.48 38.66
C TYR A 68 -6.95 -16.65 37.50
N GLN A 69 -7.64 -15.54 37.79
CA GLN A 69 -8.13 -14.61 36.78
C GLN A 69 -6.96 -13.97 35.99
N ALA A 70 -5.90 -13.54 36.68
CA ALA A 70 -4.72 -12.99 36.03
C ALA A 70 -3.99 -14.02 35.15
N ALA A 71 -3.97 -15.30 35.54
CA ALA A 71 -3.42 -16.39 34.73
C ALA A 71 -4.29 -16.64 33.48
N GLN A 72 -5.61 -16.68 33.63
CA GLN A 72 -6.55 -16.87 32.52
C GLN A 72 -6.43 -15.76 31.48
N VAL A 73 -6.33 -14.49 31.90
CA VAL A 73 -6.11 -13.34 31.00
C VAL A 73 -4.78 -13.46 30.28
N LYS A 74 -3.69 -13.85 30.99
CA LYS A 74 -2.37 -14.06 30.36
C LYS A 74 -2.39 -15.18 29.33
N ASP A 75 -3.08 -16.28 29.61
CA ASP A 75 -3.18 -17.41 28.69
C ASP A 75 -4.06 -17.07 27.48
N GLU A 76 -5.15 -16.32 27.66
CA GLU A 76 -5.96 -15.82 26.56
C GLU A 76 -5.16 -14.86 25.66
N HIS A 77 -4.36 -13.96 26.24
CA HIS A 77 -3.45 -13.10 25.48
C HIS A 77 -2.41 -13.91 24.70
N ARG A 78 -1.78 -14.91 25.34
CA ARG A 78 -0.82 -15.80 24.66
C ARG A 78 -1.46 -16.55 23.51
N TYR A 79 -2.68 -17.05 23.69
CA TYR A 79 -3.42 -17.75 22.64
C TYR A 79 -3.74 -16.81 21.47
N LYS A 80 -4.25 -15.61 21.74
CA LYS A 80 -4.52 -14.59 20.70
C LYS A 80 -3.25 -14.19 19.96
N ASP A 81 -2.14 -14.00 20.68
CA ASP A 81 -0.85 -13.69 20.09
C ASP A 81 -0.34 -14.83 19.21
N GLN A 82 -0.45 -16.08 19.67
CA GLN A 82 -0.07 -17.26 18.90
C GLN A 82 -0.91 -17.40 17.63
N LEU A 83 -2.24 -17.23 17.73
CA LEU A 83 -3.14 -17.26 16.58
C LEU A 83 -2.81 -16.14 15.59
N SER A 84 -2.51 -14.94 16.08
CA SER A 84 -2.12 -13.81 15.22
C SER A 84 -0.79 -14.05 14.52
N ARG A 85 0.19 -14.68 15.19
CA ARG A 85 1.47 -15.06 14.60
C ARG A 85 1.28 -16.14 13.55
N GLN A 86 0.48 -17.16 13.85
CA GLN A 86 0.16 -18.22 12.91
C GLN A 86 -0.53 -17.67 11.66
N ASN A 87 -1.56 -16.85 11.82
CA ASN A 87 -2.27 -16.21 10.71
C ASN A 87 -1.33 -15.35 9.85
N ARG A 88 -0.38 -14.62 10.47
CA ARG A 88 0.64 -13.83 9.74
C ARG A 88 1.64 -14.71 8.98
N ILE A 89 2.01 -15.86 9.53
CA ILE A 89 2.90 -16.81 8.85
C ILE A 89 2.18 -17.46 7.67
N GLU A 90 0.95 -17.91 7.88
CA GLU A 90 0.11 -18.52 6.85
C GLU A 90 -0.18 -17.52 5.73
N SER A 91 -0.55 -16.28 6.05
CA SER A 91 -0.80 -15.24 5.04
C SER A 91 0.45 -14.95 4.20
N ARG A 92 1.62 -14.79 4.83
CA ARG A 92 2.90 -14.59 4.14
C ARG A 92 3.26 -15.78 3.26
N SER A 93 3.03 -17.00 3.73
CA SER A 93 3.31 -18.22 2.95
C SER A 93 2.38 -18.35 1.75
N ALA A 94 1.11 -17.98 1.88
CA ALA A 94 0.13 -17.98 0.81
C ALA A 94 0.46 -16.92 -0.26
N GLU A 95 0.83 -15.71 0.17
CA GLU A 95 1.29 -14.64 -0.72
C GLU A 95 2.55 -15.03 -1.49
N ALA A 96 3.54 -15.62 -0.82
CA ALA A 96 4.76 -16.09 -1.46
C ALA A 96 4.49 -17.22 -2.47
N ASN A 97 3.62 -18.17 -2.13
CA ASN A 97 3.21 -19.23 -3.05
C ASN A 97 2.46 -18.68 -4.26
N LYS A 98 1.58 -17.70 -4.06
CA LYS A 98 0.85 -17.05 -5.15
C LYS A 98 1.81 -16.32 -6.09
N SER A 99 2.73 -15.52 -5.55
CA SER A 99 3.80 -14.84 -6.30
C SER A 99 4.62 -15.83 -7.13
N ARG A 100 4.98 -16.99 -6.56
CA ARG A 100 5.71 -18.05 -7.26
C ARG A 100 4.91 -18.69 -8.41
N ILE A 101 3.61 -18.92 -8.22
CA ILE A 101 2.74 -19.46 -9.28
C ILE A 101 2.59 -18.44 -10.41
N GLU A 102 2.34 -17.17 -10.08
CA GLU A 102 2.26 -16.07 -11.05
C GLU A 102 3.56 -15.93 -11.84
N TYR A 103 4.72 -16.00 -11.16
CA TYR A 103 6.04 -16.02 -11.80
C TYR A 103 6.17 -17.16 -12.82
N ASN A 104 5.88 -18.39 -12.41
CA ASN A 104 5.99 -19.56 -13.27
C ASN A 104 5.05 -19.45 -14.48
N ASN A 105 3.82 -18.97 -14.28
CA ASN A 105 2.83 -18.79 -15.34
C ASN A 105 3.25 -17.73 -16.35
N THR A 106 3.73 -16.57 -15.89
CA THR A 106 4.20 -15.49 -16.77
C THR A 106 5.40 -15.95 -17.58
N ARG A 107 6.41 -16.56 -16.94
CA ARG A 107 7.61 -17.08 -17.61
C ARG A 107 7.26 -18.16 -18.63
N THR A 108 6.41 -19.11 -18.26
CA THR A 108 5.97 -20.19 -19.15
C THR A 108 5.20 -19.64 -20.35
N SER A 109 4.33 -18.65 -20.13
CA SER A 109 3.54 -18.04 -21.22
C SER A 109 4.43 -17.27 -22.20
N GLN A 110 5.43 -16.54 -21.69
CA GLN A 110 6.42 -15.86 -22.54
C GLN A 110 7.25 -16.84 -23.37
N LEU A 111 7.74 -17.93 -22.76
CA LEU A 111 8.50 -18.97 -23.46
C LEU A 111 7.65 -19.66 -24.54
N LYS A 112 6.41 -20.04 -24.21
CA LYS A 112 5.46 -20.61 -25.18
C LYS A 112 5.20 -19.67 -26.35
N ARG A 113 5.03 -18.38 -26.07
CA ARG A 113 4.84 -17.36 -27.10
C ARG A 113 6.07 -17.22 -27.99
N GLN A 114 7.27 -17.13 -27.43
CA GLN A 114 8.51 -17.05 -28.19
C GLN A 114 8.73 -18.29 -29.06
N GLN A 115 8.52 -19.48 -28.50
CA GLN A 115 8.61 -20.73 -29.25
C GLN A 115 7.59 -20.77 -30.39
N PHE A 116 6.35 -20.40 -30.14
CA PHE A 116 5.33 -20.32 -31.18
C PHE A 116 5.73 -19.39 -32.31
N LEU A 117 6.24 -18.19 -31.99
CA LEU A 117 6.67 -17.21 -33.00
C LEU A 117 7.87 -17.71 -33.81
N SER A 118 8.80 -18.43 -33.18
CA SER A 118 9.94 -19.06 -33.85
C SER A 118 9.48 -20.17 -34.81
N ASP A 119 8.70 -21.12 -34.28
CA ASP A 119 8.24 -22.30 -35.02
C ASP A 119 7.34 -21.92 -36.21
N ASN A 120 6.60 -20.81 -36.09
CA ASN A 120 5.68 -20.33 -37.12
C ASN A 120 6.20 -19.10 -37.90
N SER A 121 7.49 -18.76 -37.78
CA SER A 121 8.09 -17.58 -38.44
C SER A 121 7.81 -17.52 -39.95
N VAL A 122 7.95 -18.64 -40.65
CA VAL A 122 7.67 -18.75 -42.10
C VAL A 122 6.19 -18.49 -42.42
N LEU A 123 5.28 -18.98 -41.58
CA LEU A 123 3.84 -18.76 -41.76
C LEU A 123 3.46 -17.31 -41.47
N LEU A 124 4.09 -16.69 -40.48
CA LEU A 124 3.91 -15.26 -40.19
C LEU A 124 4.36 -14.42 -41.38
N ASP A 125 5.54 -14.69 -41.94
CA ASP A 125 6.03 -13.99 -43.13
C ASP A 125 5.13 -14.21 -44.35
N ALA A 126 4.64 -15.44 -44.56
CA ALA A 126 3.67 -15.74 -45.62
C ALA A 126 2.35 -14.99 -45.42
N GLY A 127 1.85 -14.89 -44.18
CA GLY A 127 0.67 -14.13 -43.82
C GLY A 127 0.83 -12.63 -44.10
N TRP A 128 2.00 -12.06 -43.76
CA TRP A 128 2.34 -10.67 -44.08
C TRP A 128 2.39 -10.43 -45.60
N GLN A 129 3.01 -11.34 -46.36
CA GLN A 129 3.04 -11.24 -47.82
C GLN A 129 1.65 -11.37 -48.43
N LYS A 130 0.81 -12.27 -47.92
CA LYS A 130 -0.59 -12.43 -48.35
C LYS A 130 -1.35 -11.13 -48.15
N PHE A 131 -1.23 -10.51 -46.97
CA PHE A 131 -1.86 -9.23 -46.70
C PHE A 131 -1.35 -8.13 -47.64
N GLN A 132 -0.04 -8.04 -47.89
CA GLN A 132 0.51 -7.04 -48.83
C GLN A 132 0.04 -7.23 -50.27
N LYS A 133 -0.24 -8.48 -50.69
CA LYS A 133 -0.71 -8.81 -52.05
C LYS A 133 -2.22 -8.73 -52.24
N THR A 134 -3.00 -9.05 -51.21
CA THR A 134 -4.46 -9.25 -51.33
C THR A 134 -5.29 -8.34 -50.42
N GLY A 135 -4.69 -7.84 -49.33
CA GLY A 135 -5.39 -7.14 -48.25
C GLY A 135 -6.15 -8.07 -47.29
N GLU A 136 -6.05 -9.38 -47.45
CA GLU A 136 -6.65 -10.36 -46.55
C GLU A 136 -5.71 -10.71 -45.39
N LEU A 137 -6.25 -10.78 -44.17
CA LEU A 137 -5.51 -11.29 -43.02
C LEU A 137 -5.51 -12.82 -43.04
N ASP A 138 -4.36 -13.39 -42.68
CA ASP A 138 -4.23 -14.82 -42.45
C ASP A 138 -4.69 -15.21 -41.04
N ALA A 139 -5.25 -16.40 -40.89
CA ALA A 139 -5.79 -16.90 -39.62
C ALA A 139 -4.71 -17.04 -38.54
N ILE A 140 -3.43 -17.14 -38.92
CA ILE A 140 -2.32 -17.14 -37.96
C ILE A 140 -2.30 -15.89 -37.07
N PHE A 141 -2.81 -14.75 -37.56
CA PHE A 141 -2.87 -13.53 -36.76
C PHE A 141 -3.95 -13.58 -35.66
N ASP A 142 -4.92 -14.48 -35.75
CA ASP A 142 -5.94 -14.68 -34.71
C ASP A 142 -5.46 -15.54 -33.54
N ASP A 143 -4.30 -16.19 -33.68
CA ASP A 143 -3.70 -16.99 -32.61
C ASP A 143 -3.35 -16.11 -31.39
N PRO A 144 -3.70 -16.51 -30.15
CA PRO A 144 -3.40 -15.74 -28.94
C PRO A 144 -1.92 -15.38 -28.75
N ASN A 145 -0.99 -16.16 -29.32
CA ASN A 145 0.45 -15.93 -29.25
C ASN A 145 0.94 -14.87 -30.26
N VAL A 146 0.15 -14.59 -31.30
CA VAL A 146 0.49 -13.59 -32.32
C VAL A 146 -0.27 -12.30 -32.07
N LYS A 147 -1.56 -12.45 -31.75
CA LYS A 147 -2.52 -11.36 -31.57
C LYS A 147 -1.98 -10.25 -30.67
N ASN A 148 -2.19 -9.00 -31.09
CA ASN A 148 -1.74 -7.78 -30.44
C ASN A 148 -0.22 -7.71 -30.15
N GLY A 149 0.58 -8.62 -30.72
CA GLY A 149 2.04 -8.65 -30.61
C GLY A 149 2.74 -7.95 -31.76
N ALA A 150 4.08 -7.94 -31.74
CA ALA A 150 4.90 -7.34 -32.79
C ALA A 150 4.69 -7.93 -34.19
N TYR A 151 4.21 -9.17 -34.28
CA TYR A 151 3.96 -9.80 -35.58
C TYR A 151 2.52 -9.62 -36.08
N ASP A 152 1.61 -9.06 -35.27
CA ASP A 152 0.23 -8.80 -35.68
C ASP A 152 0.15 -7.50 -36.49
N ILE A 153 -0.33 -7.61 -37.73
CA ILE A 153 -0.51 -6.48 -38.65
C ILE A 153 -1.44 -5.42 -38.04
N ARG A 154 -2.47 -5.85 -37.29
CA ARG A 154 -3.48 -4.96 -36.70
C ARG A 154 -2.92 -4.06 -35.60
N ARG A 155 -1.78 -4.42 -35.01
CA ARG A 155 -1.12 -3.62 -33.97
C ARG A 155 -0.62 -2.27 -34.49
N TYR A 156 -0.23 -2.21 -35.76
CA TYR A 156 0.37 -1.04 -36.38
C TYR A 156 -0.68 0.00 -36.77
N THR A 157 -1.33 0.61 -35.78
CA THR A 157 -2.28 1.70 -35.98
C THR A 157 -1.57 2.96 -36.50
N PRO A 158 -2.29 3.93 -37.10
CA PRO A 158 -1.69 5.18 -37.56
C PRO A 158 -0.91 5.92 -36.47
N GLN A 159 -1.44 5.94 -35.25
CA GLN A 159 -0.78 6.56 -34.10
C GLN A 159 0.53 5.84 -33.76
N LEU A 160 0.52 4.51 -33.74
CA LEU A 160 1.73 3.75 -33.46
C LEU A 160 2.79 3.91 -34.57
N LEU A 161 2.37 4.01 -35.83
CA LEU A 161 3.28 4.32 -36.94
C LEU A 161 3.94 5.68 -36.75
N THR A 162 3.20 6.72 -36.36
CA THR A 162 3.78 8.04 -36.06
C THR A 162 4.82 7.95 -34.95
N SER A 163 4.60 7.15 -33.91
CA SER A 163 5.61 6.94 -32.87
C SER A 163 6.86 6.24 -33.40
N PHE A 164 6.73 5.26 -34.30
CA PHE A 164 7.90 4.66 -34.95
C PHE A 164 8.64 5.64 -35.86
N GLU A 165 7.93 6.51 -36.59
CA GLU A 165 8.53 7.56 -37.43
C GLU A 165 9.29 8.59 -36.58
N ASN A 166 8.71 9.01 -35.45
CA ASN A 166 9.37 9.90 -34.49
C ASN A 166 10.64 9.27 -33.95
N ILE A 167 10.59 8.01 -33.53
CA ILE A 167 11.76 7.26 -33.07
C ILE A 167 12.82 7.19 -34.18
N GLU A 168 12.43 6.87 -35.41
CA GLU A 168 13.36 6.80 -36.54
C GLU A 168 14.11 8.13 -36.77
N ALA A 169 13.38 9.26 -36.68
CA ALA A 169 13.95 10.59 -36.89
C ALA A 169 14.78 11.10 -35.71
N ASN A 170 14.40 10.74 -34.48
CA ASN A 170 14.93 11.34 -33.26
C ASN A 170 15.98 10.46 -32.57
N MET A 171 15.95 9.14 -32.77
CA MET A 171 16.91 8.23 -32.14
C MET A 171 18.38 8.54 -32.50
N PRO A 172 18.74 8.86 -33.76
CA PRO A 172 20.13 9.23 -34.08
C PRO A 172 20.63 10.46 -33.31
N LYS A 173 19.75 11.44 -33.08
CA LYS A 173 20.05 12.67 -32.32
C LYS A 173 20.20 12.40 -30.82
N VAL A 174 19.44 11.43 -30.29
CA VAL A 174 19.63 10.96 -28.91
C VAL A 174 20.96 10.23 -28.77
N LEU A 175 21.30 9.37 -29.74
CA LEU A 175 22.58 8.64 -29.74
C LEU A 175 23.79 9.56 -29.93
N SER A 176 23.65 10.67 -30.67
CA SER A 176 24.70 11.68 -30.81
C SER A 176 24.78 12.65 -29.63
N GLY A 177 23.82 12.61 -28.70
CA GLY A 177 23.73 13.51 -27.55
C GLY A 177 23.15 14.90 -27.86
N GLU A 178 22.66 15.13 -29.09
CA GLU A 178 21.96 16.36 -29.48
C GLU A 178 20.59 16.50 -28.81
N MET A 179 20.02 15.40 -28.31
CA MET A 179 18.70 15.35 -27.68
C MET A 179 18.70 14.40 -26.48
N SER A 180 17.90 14.72 -25.46
CA SER A 180 17.70 13.84 -24.30
C SER A 180 16.93 12.58 -24.67
N ALA A 181 17.27 11.43 -24.07
CA ALA A 181 16.50 10.20 -24.21
C ALA A 181 15.05 10.34 -23.71
N ASP A 182 14.79 11.29 -22.80
CA ASP A 182 13.45 11.58 -22.31
C ASP A 182 12.51 12.06 -23.41
N SER A 183 13.04 12.62 -24.51
CA SER A 183 12.22 13.05 -25.65
C SER A 183 11.55 11.89 -26.37
N LEU A 184 12.02 10.65 -26.16
CA LEU A 184 11.48 9.44 -26.79
C LEU A 184 10.49 8.71 -25.87
N VAL A 185 10.29 9.17 -24.64
CA VAL A 185 9.52 8.43 -23.63
C VAL A 185 8.07 8.21 -24.06
N ASP A 186 7.40 9.21 -24.63
CA ASP A 186 6.01 9.06 -25.05
C ASP A 186 5.87 8.11 -26.26
N ASP A 187 6.81 8.14 -27.19
CA ASP A 187 6.82 7.21 -28.34
C ASP A 187 7.16 5.77 -27.91
N LEU A 188 8.14 5.62 -27.01
CA LEU A 188 8.48 4.34 -26.40
C LEU A 188 7.34 3.80 -25.52
N ASP A 189 6.61 4.68 -24.83
CA ASP A 189 5.40 4.31 -24.09
C ASP A 189 4.37 3.70 -25.04
N ALA A 190 4.07 4.35 -26.17
CA ALA A 190 3.14 3.84 -27.16
C ALA A 190 3.58 2.48 -27.73
N ILE A 191 4.87 2.33 -28.04
CA ILE A 191 5.44 1.08 -28.57
C ILE A 191 5.34 -0.04 -27.54
N TYR A 192 5.78 0.19 -26.29
CA TYR A 192 5.85 -0.84 -25.26
C TYR A 192 4.59 -0.96 -24.38
N ARG A 193 3.56 -0.16 -24.64
CA ARG A 193 2.31 -0.13 -23.85
C ARG A 193 1.72 -1.52 -23.54
N PRO A 194 1.64 -2.49 -24.48
CA PRO A 194 1.13 -3.82 -24.17
C PRO A 194 1.97 -4.55 -23.11
N ASN A 195 3.29 -4.34 -23.10
CA ASN A 195 4.19 -4.93 -22.11
C ASN A 195 4.08 -4.21 -20.76
N LEU A 196 3.93 -2.89 -20.76
CA LEU A 196 3.77 -2.07 -19.55
C LEU A 196 2.44 -2.38 -18.84
N ASN A 197 1.36 -2.52 -19.62
CA ASN A 197 0.04 -2.83 -19.10
C ASN A 197 -0.08 -4.24 -18.50
N ALA A 198 0.94 -5.10 -18.60
CA ALA A 198 0.93 -6.40 -17.94
C ALA A 198 0.82 -6.31 -16.41
N ALA A 199 1.25 -5.18 -15.81
CA ALA A 199 1.12 -4.93 -14.38
C ALA A 199 -0.30 -4.50 -13.96
N VAL A 200 -1.15 -4.07 -14.90
CA VAL A 200 -2.51 -3.59 -14.63
C VAL A 200 -3.37 -4.73 -14.06
N GLY A 201 -4.15 -4.42 -13.02
CA GLY A 201 -4.96 -5.38 -12.27
C GLY A 201 -4.20 -6.08 -11.14
N SER A 202 -2.87 -5.96 -11.07
CA SER A 202 -2.08 -6.49 -9.96
C SER A 202 -2.17 -5.58 -8.73
N LYS A 203 -2.04 -6.16 -7.54
CA LYS A 203 -1.95 -5.39 -6.29
C LYS A 203 -0.51 -5.02 -6.02
N ASP A 204 -0.27 -3.77 -5.68
CA ASP A 204 1.02 -3.31 -5.20
C ASP A 204 1.26 -3.67 -3.72
N ALA A 205 2.48 -3.50 -3.22
CA ALA A 205 2.85 -3.72 -1.82
C ALA A 205 2.04 -2.88 -0.81
N SER A 206 1.38 -1.81 -1.26
CA SER A 206 0.40 -1.02 -0.49
C SER A 206 -0.99 -1.67 -0.41
N GLY A 207 -1.23 -2.76 -1.14
CA GLY A 207 -2.53 -3.42 -1.29
C GLY A 207 -3.43 -2.81 -2.37
N LYS A 208 -3.04 -1.68 -2.96
CA LYS A 208 -3.80 -0.99 -4.01
C LYS A 208 -3.66 -1.68 -5.36
N VAL A 209 -4.75 -1.73 -6.12
CA VAL A 209 -4.77 -2.32 -7.48
C VAL A 209 -4.28 -1.29 -8.48
N ILE A 210 -3.35 -1.70 -9.34
CA ILE A 210 -2.83 -0.89 -10.44
C ILE A 210 -3.91 -0.77 -11.52
N ALA A 211 -4.36 0.45 -11.80
CA ALA A 211 -5.37 0.73 -12.81
C ALA A 211 -4.77 1.05 -14.18
N SER A 212 -3.63 1.74 -14.21
CA SER A 212 -2.91 2.05 -15.43
C SER A 212 -1.42 2.27 -15.16
N THR A 213 -0.65 2.23 -16.24
CA THR A 213 0.79 2.41 -16.23
C THR A 213 1.20 3.32 -17.37
N LYS A 214 2.21 4.16 -17.14
CA LYS A 214 2.85 4.98 -18.17
C LYS A 214 4.37 4.85 -18.05
N LEU A 215 5.09 4.71 -19.15
CA LEU A 215 6.53 4.90 -19.16
C LEU A 215 6.83 6.35 -18.78
N ALA A 216 7.66 6.53 -17.77
CA ALA A 216 8.03 7.84 -17.23
C ALA A 216 9.47 8.21 -17.53
N ARG A 217 10.39 7.24 -17.57
CA ARG A 217 11.80 7.48 -17.90
C ARG A 217 12.51 6.22 -18.39
N VAL A 218 13.61 6.42 -19.09
CA VAL A 218 14.56 5.36 -19.48
C VAL A 218 15.91 5.70 -18.85
N THR A 219 16.42 4.83 -17.98
CA THR A 219 17.70 5.03 -17.29
C THR A 219 18.74 4.08 -17.86
N GLN A 220 19.92 4.61 -18.20
CA GLN A 220 21.05 3.79 -18.61
C GLN A 220 21.76 3.21 -17.39
N GLN A 221 22.21 1.96 -17.51
CA GLN A 221 22.97 1.26 -16.49
C GLN A 221 24.21 0.64 -17.14
N ALA A 222 25.39 0.95 -16.63
CA ALA A 222 26.62 0.28 -17.02
C ALA A 222 26.79 -1.04 -16.25
N ASP A 223 27.66 -1.93 -16.75
CA ASP A 223 28.12 -3.14 -16.09
C ASP A 223 27.00 -4.06 -15.59
N ILE A 224 26.10 -4.44 -16.50
CA ILE A 224 24.94 -5.30 -16.16
C ILE A 224 25.37 -6.67 -15.61
N ASP A 225 26.47 -7.26 -16.12
CA ASP A 225 27.06 -8.50 -15.61
C ASP A 225 28.51 -8.29 -15.19
N PRO A 226 28.80 -8.30 -13.86
CA PRO A 226 30.15 -8.11 -13.34
C PRO A 226 31.13 -9.24 -13.71
N ASN A 227 30.64 -10.39 -14.21
CA ASN A 227 31.49 -11.53 -14.57
C ASN A 227 31.89 -11.55 -16.05
N ARG A 228 31.44 -10.58 -16.83
CA ARG A 228 31.72 -10.49 -18.27
C ARG A 228 32.53 -9.23 -18.54
N GLU A 229 33.67 -9.38 -19.21
CA GLU A 229 34.54 -8.26 -19.54
C GLU A 229 33.93 -7.38 -20.64
N GLY A 230 34.18 -6.06 -20.55
CA GLY A 230 33.78 -5.05 -21.52
C GLY A 230 32.59 -4.17 -21.10
N ASP A 231 32.40 -3.05 -21.80
CA ASP A 231 31.27 -2.13 -21.57
C ASP A 231 29.94 -2.84 -21.84
N GLN A 232 29.13 -2.98 -20.80
CA GLN A 232 27.79 -3.57 -20.89
C GLN A 232 26.73 -2.52 -20.60
N PRO A 233 26.33 -1.72 -21.59
CA PRO A 233 25.25 -0.77 -21.41
C PRO A 233 23.90 -1.49 -21.39
N GLY A 234 23.08 -1.14 -20.41
CA GLY A 234 21.73 -1.64 -20.18
C GLY A 234 20.74 -0.51 -19.98
N LEU A 235 19.47 -0.85 -20.12
CA LEU A 235 18.35 0.05 -19.94
C LEU A 235 17.44 -0.45 -18.82
N VAL A 236 17.08 0.47 -17.93
CA VAL A 236 16.06 0.27 -16.90
C VAL A 236 14.89 1.18 -17.23
N LEU A 237 13.71 0.59 -17.41
CA LEU A 237 12.49 1.31 -17.70
C LEU A 237 11.83 1.72 -16.38
N GLY A 238 11.62 3.03 -16.19
CA GLY A 238 10.87 3.59 -15.07
C GLY A 238 9.43 3.83 -15.50
N MET A 239 8.49 3.20 -14.81
CA MET A 239 7.05 3.25 -15.06
C MET A 239 6.36 3.99 -13.92
N GLU A 240 5.55 4.99 -14.25
CA GLU A 240 4.60 5.56 -13.33
C GLU A 240 3.36 4.68 -13.24
N VAL A 241 2.93 4.41 -12.01
CA VAL A 241 1.81 3.53 -11.69
C VAL A 241 0.66 4.38 -11.17
N PHE A 242 -0.52 4.22 -11.73
CA PHE A 242 -1.74 4.86 -11.21
C PHE A 242 -2.66 3.80 -10.62
N TYR A 243 -3.17 4.07 -9.43
CA TYR A 243 -4.08 3.16 -8.75
C TYR A 243 -5.54 3.46 -9.08
N GLU A 244 -6.42 2.52 -8.77
CA GLU A 244 -7.86 2.64 -8.96
C GLU A 244 -8.45 3.87 -8.24
N ASP A 245 -7.92 4.26 -7.08
CA ASP A 245 -8.36 5.46 -6.35
C ASP A 245 -7.88 6.79 -6.95
N GLY A 246 -7.23 6.76 -8.13
CA GLY A 246 -6.69 7.93 -8.82
C GLY A 246 -5.36 8.44 -8.28
N SER A 247 -4.83 7.84 -7.20
CA SER A 247 -3.52 8.21 -6.66
C SER A 247 -2.38 7.63 -7.50
N SER A 248 -1.27 8.36 -7.61
CA SER A 248 -0.03 7.85 -8.22
C SER A 248 0.79 7.08 -7.19
N GLY A 249 1.28 5.92 -7.59
CA GLY A 249 2.26 5.11 -6.86
C GLY A 249 3.71 5.55 -7.06
N GLY A 250 3.91 6.64 -7.80
CA GLY A 250 5.20 7.17 -8.19
C GLY A 250 5.87 6.37 -9.31
N ILE A 251 7.07 6.81 -9.69
CA ILE A 251 7.88 6.16 -10.71
C ILE A 251 8.63 4.97 -10.10
N ARG A 252 8.45 3.79 -10.68
CA ARG A 252 9.07 2.55 -10.22
C ARG A 252 9.73 1.80 -11.38
N PRO A 253 10.85 1.12 -11.16
CA PRO A 253 11.47 0.32 -12.21
C PRO A 253 10.59 -0.87 -12.59
N VAL A 254 10.59 -1.24 -13.87
CA VAL A 254 10.07 -2.53 -14.31
C VAL A 254 10.93 -3.63 -13.70
N THR A 255 10.29 -4.64 -13.13
CA THR A 255 10.93 -5.77 -12.46
C THR A 255 11.00 -6.99 -13.39
N LYS A 256 11.91 -7.93 -13.14
CA LYS A 256 12.16 -9.09 -14.01
C LYS A 256 10.91 -9.93 -14.24
N ASN A 257 10.06 -10.05 -13.22
CA ASN A 257 8.84 -10.84 -13.29
C ASN A 257 7.60 -9.98 -13.53
N ARG A 258 7.77 -8.67 -13.74
CA ARG A 258 6.69 -7.68 -13.84
C ARG A 258 5.77 -7.74 -12.63
N SER A 259 6.34 -8.06 -11.47
CA SER A 259 5.65 -8.17 -10.19
C SER A 259 5.91 -6.95 -9.31
N THR A 260 5.02 -6.75 -8.34
CA THR A 260 5.12 -5.75 -7.27
C THR A 260 5.82 -6.32 -6.01
N ASP A 261 6.29 -7.56 -6.07
CA ASP A 261 7.05 -8.21 -4.99
C ASP A 261 8.37 -7.46 -4.73
N LYS A 262 8.66 -7.19 -3.45
CA LYS A 262 9.88 -6.50 -3.02
C LYS A 262 11.16 -7.27 -3.33
N ASN A 263 11.05 -8.59 -3.51
CA ASN A 263 12.18 -9.45 -3.86
C ASN A 263 12.34 -9.62 -5.38
N ASP A 264 11.43 -9.06 -6.19
CA ASP A 264 11.57 -9.07 -7.64
C ASP A 264 12.61 -8.02 -8.06
N GLY A 265 13.73 -8.49 -8.61
CA GLY A 265 14.82 -7.63 -9.02
C GLY A 265 14.42 -6.70 -10.17
N VAL A 266 15.08 -5.55 -10.27
CA VAL A 266 14.95 -4.64 -11.40
C VAL A 266 15.30 -5.38 -12.71
N MET A 267 14.46 -5.19 -13.73
CA MET A 267 14.74 -5.67 -15.07
C MET A 267 15.71 -4.72 -15.75
N VAL A 268 16.92 -5.22 -16.01
CA VAL A 268 17.91 -4.53 -16.83
C VAL A 268 17.91 -5.18 -18.20
N ILE A 269 17.59 -4.41 -19.22
CA ILE A 269 17.52 -4.86 -20.61
C ILE A 269 18.85 -4.49 -21.28
N PRO A 270 19.63 -5.46 -21.80
CA PRO A 270 20.83 -5.12 -22.55
C PRO A 270 20.51 -4.18 -23.71
N LEU A 271 21.31 -3.12 -23.90
CA LEU A 271 21.03 -2.10 -24.92
C LEU A 271 20.93 -2.72 -26.31
N GLU A 272 21.82 -3.65 -26.65
CA GLU A 272 21.79 -4.38 -27.92
C GLU A 272 20.45 -5.13 -28.12
N SER A 273 19.95 -5.79 -27.07
CA SER A 273 18.66 -6.49 -27.12
C SER A 273 17.50 -5.52 -27.31
N ALA A 274 17.51 -4.37 -26.62
CA ALA A 274 16.50 -3.33 -26.78
C ALA A 274 16.50 -2.74 -28.19
N MET A 275 17.69 -2.46 -28.75
CA MET A 275 17.85 -1.92 -30.10
C MET A 275 17.43 -2.93 -31.18
N ASN A 276 17.74 -4.22 -30.99
CA ASN A 276 17.32 -5.29 -31.89
C ASN A 276 15.79 -5.45 -31.89
N ASP A 277 15.15 -5.44 -30.72
CA ASP A 277 13.69 -5.50 -30.61
C ASP A 277 13.02 -4.28 -31.27
N LEU A 278 13.50 -3.07 -30.94
CA LEU A 278 12.98 -1.83 -31.51
C LEU A 278 13.11 -1.81 -33.04
N THR A 279 14.28 -2.18 -33.55
CA THR A 279 14.55 -2.23 -35.01
C THR A 279 13.70 -3.29 -35.70
N GLY A 280 13.51 -4.46 -35.06
CA GLY A 280 12.59 -5.49 -35.53
C GLY A 280 11.17 -4.98 -35.65
N GLN A 281 10.67 -4.29 -34.62
CA GLN A 281 9.33 -3.69 -34.63
C GLN A 281 9.20 -2.54 -35.65
N MET A 282 10.24 -1.72 -35.84
CA MET A 282 10.29 -0.68 -36.89
C MET A 282 10.23 -1.28 -38.29
N ASN A 283 10.92 -2.40 -38.55
CA ASN A 283 10.86 -3.09 -39.83
C ASN A 283 9.43 -3.57 -40.13
N MET A 284 8.72 -4.07 -39.12
CA MET A 284 7.32 -4.47 -39.25
C MET A 284 6.40 -3.26 -39.44
N ALA A 285 6.66 -2.14 -38.76
CA ALA A 285 5.96 -0.88 -38.98
C ALA A 285 6.11 -0.37 -40.42
N ARG A 286 7.32 -0.42 -40.98
CA ARG A 286 7.59 -0.09 -42.39
C ARG A 286 6.89 -1.06 -43.35
N LYS A 287 6.85 -2.35 -43.05
CA LYS A 287 6.08 -3.35 -43.84
C LYS A 287 4.58 -3.05 -43.83
N ALA A 288 4.05 -2.57 -42.69
CA ALA A 288 2.66 -2.16 -42.56
C ALA A 288 2.37 -0.88 -43.36
N SER A 289 3.17 0.18 -43.15
CA SER A 289 2.97 1.49 -43.78
C SER A 289 3.13 1.46 -45.31
N SER A 290 4.04 0.62 -45.82
CA SER A 290 4.24 0.42 -47.26
C SER A 290 3.15 -0.41 -47.94
N SER A 291 2.26 -1.06 -47.20
CA SER A 291 1.17 -1.85 -47.79
C SER A 291 0.10 -0.93 -48.37
N GLN A 292 -0.20 -1.10 -49.66
CA GLN A 292 -1.33 -0.43 -50.32
C GLN A 292 -2.68 -0.74 -49.65
N TYR A 293 -2.78 -1.85 -48.92
CA TYR A 293 -3.98 -2.29 -48.22
C TYR A 293 -4.04 -1.85 -46.76
N TYR A 294 -3.00 -1.17 -46.25
CA TYR A 294 -2.95 -0.64 -44.88
C TYR A 294 -4.21 0.15 -44.51
N ASN A 295 -4.59 1.07 -45.38
CA ASN A 295 -5.79 1.90 -45.19
C ASN A 295 -7.08 1.06 -45.08
N LYS A 296 -7.15 -0.14 -45.67
CA LYS A 296 -8.34 -1.01 -45.57
C LYS A 296 -8.52 -1.65 -44.18
N LEU A 297 -7.46 -1.71 -43.36
CA LEU A 297 -7.54 -2.21 -41.99
C LEU A 297 -8.22 -1.20 -41.06
N PHE A 298 -7.93 0.09 -41.26
CA PHE A 298 -8.32 1.15 -40.32
C PHE A 298 -9.41 2.08 -40.85
N LYS A 299 -9.71 2.07 -42.16
CA LYS A 299 -10.86 2.79 -42.71
C LYS A 299 -12.11 1.90 -42.67
N SER A 300 -13.20 2.48 -42.17
CA SER A 300 -14.51 1.86 -41.89
C SER A 300 -15.35 1.47 -43.13
N GLN A 301 -14.73 1.00 -44.23
CA GLN A 301 -15.48 0.62 -45.44
C GLN A 301 -15.36 -0.88 -45.73
N ASP A 302 -16.51 -1.55 -45.61
CA ASP A 302 -16.98 -2.82 -46.20
C ASP A 302 -16.08 -4.07 -46.27
N SER A 303 -14.85 -4.04 -45.76
CA SER A 303 -14.02 -5.23 -45.69
C SER A 303 -14.48 -6.16 -44.55
N LYS A 304 -14.50 -7.48 -44.81
CA LYS A 304 -14.75 -8.51 -43.79
C LYS A 304 -13.87 -8.30 -42.56
N THR A 305 -12.61 -7.92 -42.79
CA THR A 305 -11.61 -7.57 -41.78
C THR A 305 -12.01 -6.38 -40.91
N SER A 306 -12.56 -5.31 -41.50
CA SER A 306 -13.05 -4.14 -40.74
C SER A 306 -14.24 -4.49 -39.84
N ARG A 307 -15.14 -5.36 -40.32
CA ARG A 307 -16.29 -5.86 -39.52
C ARG A 307 -15.84 -6.74 -38.35
N GLU A 308 -14.85 -7.60 -38.56
CA GLU A 308 -14.24 -8.41 -37.50
C GLU A 308 -13.55 -7.53 -36.46
N PHE A 309 -12.76 -6.55 -36.89
CA PHE A 309 -12.11 -5.57 -36.01
C PHE A 309 -13.13 -4.76 -35.18
N GLU A 310 -14.24 -4.33 -35.79
CA GLU A 310 -15.32 -3.64 -35.08
C GLU A 310 -16.07 -4.54 -34.10
N LYS A 311 -16.24 -5.83 -34.42
CA LYS A 311 -16.83 -6.82 -33.51
C LYS A 311 -15.93 -7.05 -32.29
N GLU A 312 -14.62 -7.11 -32.50
CA GLU A 312 -13.65 -7.24 -31.41
C GLU A 312 -13.62 -6.01 -30.52
N TYR A 313 -13.62 -4.82 -31.11
CA TYR A 313 -13.75 -3.56 -30.38
C TYR A 313 -15.00 -3.56 -29.50
N ARG A 314 -16.18 -3.90 -30.07
CA ARG A 314 -17.43 -4.00 -29.31
C ARG A 314 -17.33 -5.00 -28.15
N LYS A 315 -16.65 -6.13 -28.37
CA LYS A 315 -16.42 -7.12 -27.30
C LYS A 315 -15.55 -6.53 -26.18
N ALA A 316 -14.45 -5.88 -26.52
CA ALA A 316 -13.55 -5.27 -25.54
C ALA A 316 -14.25 -4.17 -24.72
N VAL A 317 -15.05 -3.32 -25.37
CA VAL A 317 -15.87 -2.30 -24.71
C VAL A 317 -16.90 -2.94 -23.78
N ASN A 318 -17.60 -3.98 -24.24
CA ASN A 318 -18.57 -4.71 -23.42
C ASN A 318 -17.92 -5.40 -22.22
N ASP A 319 -16.71 -5.93 -22.36
CA ASP A 319 -15.97 -6.53 -21.26
C ASP A 319 -15.60 -5.48 -20.19
N VAL A 320 -15.23 -4.25 -20.59
CA VAL A 320 -14.99 -3.13 -19.67
C VAL A 320 -16.25 -2.78 -18.89
N TYR A 321 -17.39 -2.62 -19.57
CA TYR A 321 -18.68 -2.34 -18.91
C TYR A 321 -19.15 -3.52 -18.03
N SER A 322 -19.04 -4.77 -18.48
CA SER A 322 -19.46 -5.93 -17.70
C SER A 322 -18.64 -6.07 -16.41
N ASN A 323 -17.33 -5.84 -16.49
CA ASN A 323 -16.46 -5.86 -15.32
C ASN A 323 -16.76 -4.72 -14.35
N SER A 324 -17.09 -3.53 -14.86
CA SER A 324 -17.46 -2.40 -14.02
C SER A 324 -18.80 -2.62 -13.32
N GLU A 325 -19.81 -3.14 -14.02
CA GLU A 325 -21.10 -3.51 -13.43
C GLU A 325 -20.96 -4.58 -12.34
N LYS A 326 -20.16 -5.63 -12.57
CA LYS A 326 -19.86 -6.64 -11.56
C LYS A 326 -19.20 -6.04 -10.32
N THR A 327 -18.34 -5.04 -10.51
CA THR A 327 -17.64 -4.37 -9.41
C THR A 327 -18.58 -3.44 -8.65
N LYS A 328 -19.43 -2.66 -9.36
CA LYS A 328 -20.50 -1.86 -8.74
C LYS A 328 -21.45 -2.72 -7.93
N ALA A 329 -21.88 -3.86 -8.48
CA ALA A 329 -22.75 -4.79 -7.78
C ALA A 329 -22.14 -5.30 -6.47
N LYS A 330 -20.85 -5.66 -6.47
CA LYS A 330 -20.12 -6.04 -5.25
C LYS A 330 -19.98 -4.91 -4.24
N LEU A 331 -19.74 -3.68 -4.70
CA LEU A 331 -19.67 -2.51 -3.83
C LEU A 331 -21.04 -2.24 -3.16
N LEU A 332 -22.12 -2.29 -3.93
CA LEU A 332 -23.49 -2.18 -3.43
C LEU A 332 -23.86 -3.29 -2.44
N GLU A 333 -23.48 -4.53 -2.73
CA GLU A 333 -23.69 -5.68 -1.84
C GLU A 333 -22.90 -5.53 -0.53
N SER A 334 -21.64 -5.09 -0.61
CA SER A 334 -20.80 -4.86 0.57
C SER A 334 -21.29 -3.72 1.47
N ALA A 335 -22.00 -2.75 0.89
CA ALA A 335 -22.63 -1.65 1.60
C ALA A 335 -24.06 -1.98 2.10
N GLY A 336 -24.50 -3.25 1.99
CA GLY A 336 -25.84 -3.66 2.43
C GLY A 336 -26.99 -3.02 1.63
N GLY A 337 -26.73 -2.60 0.39
CA GLY A 337 -27.72 -1.95 -0.47
C GLY A 337 -28.02 -0.48 -0.14
N MET A 338 -27.31 0.13 0.82
CA MET A 338 -27.50 1.55 1.16
C MET A 338 -26.50 2.44 0.42
N MET A 339 -27.02 3.50 -0.20
CA MET A 339 -26.22 4.49 -0.93
C MET A 339 -25.62 5.52 0.05
N THR A 340 -24.45 5.22 0.62
CA THR A 340 -23.72 6.15 1.49
C THR A 340 -22.93 7.18 0.68
N PRO A 341 -22.57 8.36 1.25
CA PRO A 341 -21.72 9.35 0.58
C PRO A 341 -20.35 8.78 0.16
N GLU A 342 -19.79 7.87 0.97
CA GLU A 342 -18.53 7.17 0.68
C GLU A 342 -18.68 6.19 -0.48
N LEU A 343 -19.78 5.42 -0.53
CA LEU A 343 -20.09 4.53 -1.66
C LEU A 343 -20.30 5.33 -2.95
N LYS A 344 -20.94 6.50 -2.87
CA LYS A 344 -21.12 7.39 -4.02
C LYS A 344 -19.78 7.85 -4.59
N GLN A 345 -18.84 8.26 -3.74
CA GLN A 345 -17.47 8.60 -4.17
C GLN A 345 -16.73 7.41 -4.78
N GLN A 346 -16.91 6.20 -4.24
CA GLN A 346 -16.32 4.98 -4.81
C GLN A 346 -16.89 4.64 -6.19
N ILE A 347 -18.21 4.84 -6.39
CA ILE A 347 -18.86 4.65 -7.68
C ILE A 347 -18.39 5.71 -8.70
N GLU A 348 -18.28 6.97 -8.30
CA GLU A 348 -17.77 8.06 -9.16
C GLU A 348 -16.31 7.80 -9.57
N SER A 349 -15.46 7.38 -8.63
CA SER A 349 -14.09 6.95 -8.93
C SER A 349 -14.05 5.78 -9.92
N LEU A 350 -14.96 4.80 -9.76
CA LEU A 350 -15.06 3.68 -10.68
C LEU A 350 -15.56 4.09 -12.07
N ASP A 351 -16.44 5.08 -12.17
CA ASP A 351 -16.85 5.64 -13.46
C ASP A 351 -15.70 6.35 -14.18
N ASP A 352 -14.85 7.06 -13.44
CA ASP A 352 -13.63 7.64 -13.98
C ASP A 352 -12.62 6.57 -14.42
N GLN A 353 -12.50 5.46 -13.68
CA GLN A 353 -11.71 4.29 -14.11
C GLN A 353 -12.25 3.67 -15.40
N VAL A 354 -13.58 3.55 -15.54
CA VAL A 354 -14.21 3.03 -16.76
C VAL A 354 -13.87 3.92 -17.95
N LYS A 355 -13.94 5.25 -17.79
CA LYS A 355 -13.55 6.20 -18.85
C LYS A 355 -12.08 6.04 -19.25
N THR A 356 -11.16 5.86 -18.29
CA THR A 356 -9.75 5.62 -18.59
C THR A 356 -9.56 4.31 -19.35
N ARG A 357 -10.20 3.21 -18.92
CA ARG A 357 -10.12 1.90 -19.58
C ARG A 357 -10.73 1.94 -20.98
N LEU A 358 -11.85 2.64 -21.16
CA LEU A 358 -12.46 2.86 -22.47
C LEU A 358 -11.53 3.67 -23.39
N GLY A 359 -10.94 4.77 -22.90
CA GLY A 359 -9.96 5.53 -23.68
C GLY A 359 -8.74 4.71 -24.10
N GLN A 360 -8.32 3.74 -23.29
CA GLN A 360 -7.28 2.78 -23.68
C GLN A 360 -7.75 1.82 -24.77
N VAL A 361 -8.97 1.27 -24.66
CA VAL A 361 -9.57 0.44 -25.71
C VAL A 361 -9.72 1.25 -27.01
N ASP A 362 -10.19 2.48 -26.93
CA ASP A 362 -10.34 3.38 -28.08
C ASP A 362 -8.99 3.66 -28.76
N SER A 363 -7.94 3.86 -27.97
CA SER A 363 -6.57 4.03 -28.45
C SER A 363 -6.04 2.76 -29.12
N LEU A 364 -6.33 1.57 -28.59
CA LEU A 364 -5.91 0.29 -29.15
C LEU A 364 -6.61 0.00 -30.49
N TYR A 365 -7.86 0.42 -30.64
CA TYR A 365 -8.68 0.14 -31.83
C TYR A 365 -8.80 1.33 -32.78
N ASN A 366 -8.02 2.40 -32.59
CA ASN A 366 -8.05 3.60 -33.44
C ASN A 366 -9.49 4.17 -33.61
N LYS A 367 -10.29 4.14 -32.55
CA LYS A 367 -11.66 4.67 -32.50
C LYS A 367 -11.65 6.03 -31.82
N GLN A 368 -10.91 7.00 -32.36
CA GLN A 368 -11.02 8.38 -31.89
C GLN A 368 -12.29 9.03 -32.44
N GLY A 369 -13.35 8.96 -31.64
CA GLY A 369 -14.59 9.72 -31.80
C GLY A 369 -15.31 9.85 -30.47
N ASN A 370 -15.32 11.07 -29.91
CA ASN A 370 -16.12 11.53 -28.75
C ASN A 370 -15.68 11.16 -27.33
N TYR A 371 -14.42 10.81 -27.10
CA TYR A 371 -13.81 11.07 -25.79
C TYR A 371 -12.51 11.85 -26.01
N SER A 372 -12.63 13.18 -26.17
CA SER A 372 -11.57 14.04 -25.66
C SER A 372 -11.52 13.77 -24.15
N PRO A 373 -10.41 13.24 -23.59
CA PRO A 373 -10.12 13.66 -22.23
C PRO A 373 -10.20 15.18 -22.29
N LYS A 374 -10.84 15.82 -21.32
CA LYS A 374 -10.59 17.25 -21.14
C LYS A 374 -9.07 17.35 -21.02
N ASN A 375 -8.41 17.79 -22.08
CA ASN A 375 -7.00 18.14 -22.11
C ASN A 375 -6.88 19.39 -21.22
N ASP A 376 -6.87 19.18 -19.90
CA ASP A 376 -6.20 20.08 -18.97
C ASP A 376 -4.73 19.66 -18.79
N ILE A 377 -4.20 18.78 -19.67
CA ILE A 377 -2.78 18.38 -19.73
C ILE A 377 -2.00 19.27 -20.74
N ASP A 378 -2.67 19.93 -21.68
CA ASP A 378 -2.04 20.86 -22.65
C ASP A 378 -2.08 22.34 -22.24
N LYS A 379 -2.52 22.65 -21.01
CA LYS A 379 -2.11 23.93 -20.43
C LYS A 379 -0.70 23.71 -19.88
N PRO A 380 0.31 24.48 -20.33
CA PRO A 380 1.63 24.42 -19.69
C PRO A 380 1.39 24.55 -18.19
N GLN A 381 1.78 23.53 -17.42
CA GLN A 381 1.65 23.60 -15.98
C GLN A 381 2.32 24.90 -15.56
N PRO A 382 1.61 25.76 -14.81
CA PRO A 382 2.15 27.07 -14.51
C PRO A 382 3.47 26.88 -13.75
N ALA A 383 4.50 27.62 -14.13
CA ALA A 383 5.89 27.37 -13.76
C ALA A 383 6.15 27.28 -12.24
N TYR A 384 5.23 27.80 -11.42
CA TYR A 384 5.28 27.66 -9.97
C TYR A 384 5.09 26.21 -9.48
N LYS A 385 4.37 25.35 -10.21
CA LYS A 385 4.17 23.93 -9.84
C LYS A 385 5.40 23.07 -10.08
N THR A 386 6.18 23.37 -11.12
CA THR A 386 7.45 22.71 -11.38
C THR A 386 8.58 23.25 -10.49
N TRP A 387 8.49 24.51 -10.04
CA TRP A 387 9.45 25.12 -9.10
C TRP A 387 9.27 24.68 -7.63
N ALA A 388 8.03 24.40 -7.19
CA ALA A 388 7.73 24.03 -5.81
C ALA A 388 7.95 22.52 -5.53
N THR A 389 9.20 22.06 -5.68
CA THR A 389 9.60 20.66 -5.46
C THR A 389 9.62 20.24 -3.99
N ASP A 390 9.75 21.22 -3.07
CA ASP A 390 9.93 20.99 -1.64
C ASP A 390 8.71 21.47 -0.82
N ALA A 391 8.43 20.81 0.30
CA ALA A 391 7.29 21.13 1.17
C ALA A 391 7.26 22.60 1.64
N ASN A 392 8.42 23.22 1.84
CA ASN A 392 8.53 24.63 2.23
C ASN A 392 8.21 25.60 1.08
N LYS A 393 8.54 25.23 -0.16
CA LYS A 393 8.22 26.01 -1.36
C LYS A 393 6.74 25.85 -1.72
N GLN A 394 6.17 24.67 -1.50
CA GLN A 394 4.73 24.42 -1.65
C GLN A 394 3.91 25.25 -0.66
N ALA A 395 4.28 25.27 0.62
CA ALA A 395 3.61 26.10 1.62
C ALA A 395 3.71 27.61 1.32
N PHE A 396 4.78 28.05 0.65
CA PHE A 396 4.94 29.43 0.19
C PHE A 396 3.98 29.77 -0.96
N ILE A 397 3.84 28.88 -1.95
CA ILE A 397 2.87 29.01 -3.04
C ILE A 397 1.43 29.02 -2.48
N ASP A 398 1.11 28.14 -1.54
CA ASP A 398 -0.20 28.10 -0.90
C ASP A 398 -0.53 29.39 -0.14
N ALA A 399 0.49 30.02 0.47
CA ALA A 399 0.32 31.30 1.16
C ALA A 399 0.07 32.47 0.20
N LEU A 400 0.74 32.48 -0.96
CA LEU A 400 0.50 33.49 -2.02
C LEU A 400 -0.89 33.30 -2.66
N ALA A 401 -1.29 32.06 -2.91
CA ALA A 401 -2.62 31.73 -3.42
C ALA A 401 -3.73 32.16 -2.44
N LYS A 402 -3.54 31.94 -1.13
CA LYS A 402 -4.48 32.41 -0.09
C LYS A 402 -4.58 33.94 0.01
N ARG A 403 -3.53 34.66 -0.38
CA ARG A 403 -3.54 36.13 -0.46
C ARG A 403 -4.18 36.67 -1.73
N GLY A 404 -4.59 35.79 -2.65
CA GLY A 404 -5.25 36.17 -3.90
C GLY A 404 -4.29 36.68 -4.97
N GLU A 405 -2.99 36.39 -4.86
CA GLU A 405 -2.02 36.76 -5.90
C GLU A 405 -2.12 35.84 -7.13
N ASP A 406 -2.09 36.43 -8.32
CA ASP A 406 -2.16 35.70 -9.58
C ASP A 406 -0.79 35.10 -9.95
N LEU A 407 -0.64 33.81 -9.65
CA LEU A 407 0.58 33.04 -9.89
C LEU A 407 0.73 32.58 -11.34
N SER A 408 -0.25 32.82 -12.22
CA SER A 408 -0.24 32.33 -13.61
C SER A 408 0.87 32.93 -14.48
N LYS A 409 1.42 34.08 -14.08
CA LYS A 409 2.52 34.78 -14.79
C LYS A 409 3.85 34.74 -14.04
N ALA A 410 3.93 34.04 -12.90
CA ALA A 410 5.13 34.01 -12.08
C ALA A 410 6.20 33.11 -12.71
N THR A 411 7.37 33.67 -13.01
CA THR A 411 8.53 32.90 -13.48
C THR A 411 9.29 32.30 -12.28
N PRO A 412 10.02 31.18 -12.47
CA PRO A 412 10.82 30.57 -11.40
C PRO A 412 11.80 31.54 -10.72
N GLU A 413 12.39 32.46 -11.50
CA GLU A 413 13.34 33.48 -11.01
C GLU A 413 12.69 34.48 -10.05
N VAL A 414 11.45 34.92 -10.36
CA VAL A 414 10.69 35.83 -9.50
C VAL A 414 10.25 35.12 -8.21
N LEU A 415 9.88 33.85 -8.30
CA LEU A 415 9.52 33.03 -7.14
C LEU A 415 10.72 32.76 -6.24
N ASP A 416 11.90 32.49 -6.79
CA ASP A 416 13.13 32.33 -5.99
C ASP A 416 13.55 33.64 -5.32
N ALA A 417 13.45 34.78 -6.02
CA ALA A 417 13.75 36.08 -5.43
C ALA A 417 12.78 36.43 -4.28
N ALA A 418 11.48 36.18 -4.47
CA ALA A 418 10.45 36.42 -3.46
C ALA A 418 10.60 35.48 -2.25
N TYR A 419 10.89 34.20 -2.50
CA TYR A 419 11.12 33.20 -1.46
C TYR A 419 12.39 33.51 -0.66
N THR A 420 13.48 33.88 -1.33
CA THR A 420 14.75 34.27 -0.68
C THR A 420 14.59 35.54 0.14
N SER A 421 13.84 36.53 -0.36
CA SER A 421 13.49 37.74 0.39
C SER A 421 12.69 37.41 1.65
N LEU A 422 11.70 36.51 1.56
CA LEU A 422 10.91 36.07 2.72
C LEU A 422 11.76 35.32 3.75
N ILE A 423 12.66 34.42 3.32
CA ILE A 423 13.59 33.75 4.23
C ILE A 423 14.52 34.76 4.90
N ASN A 424 15.06 35.72 4.14
CA ASN A 424 15.97 36.72 4.68
C ASN A 424 15.25 37.67 5.66
N ASN A 425 13.99 38.03 5.41
CA ASN A 425 13.19 38.83 6.34
C ASN A 425 12.83 38.04 7.59
N LYS A 426 12.43 36.76 7.48
CA LYS A 426 12.22 35.89 8.64
C LYS A 426 13.48 35.71 9.48
N LYS A 427 14.64 35.56 8.83
CA LYS A 427 15.93 35.53 9.52
C LYS A 427 16.21 36.85 10.24
N LYS A 428 15.98 38.00 9.61
CA LYS A 428 16.15 39.32 10.25
C LYS A 428 15.20 39.54 11.43
N GLU A 429 13.95 39.11 11.32
CA GLU A 429 12.96 39.18 12.42
C GLU A 429 13.34 38.24 13.57
N GLN A 430 13.81 37.02 13.27
CA GLN A 430 14.37 36.11 14.27
C GLN A 430 15.62 36.69 14.94
N PHE A 431 16.55 37.28 14.18
CA PHE A 431 17.70 37.96 14.75
C PHE A 431 17.30 39.16 15.62
N ALA A 432 16.25 39.90 15.26
CA ALA A 432 15.75 41.02 16.06
C ALA A 432 15.09 40.54 17.37
N THR A 433 14.28 39.48 17.32
CA THR A 433 13.66 38.88 18.52
C THR A 433 14.69 38.19 19.41
N ASP A 434 15.68 37.51 18.83
CA ASP A 434 16.78 36.90 19.58
C ASP A 434 17.68 37.97 20.21
N ALA A 435 17.98 39.06 19.50
CA ALA A 435 18.73 40.20 20.03
C ALA A 435 17.97 40.92 21.16
N GLU A 436 16.65 41.07 21.04
CA GLU A 436 15.79 41.66 22.08
C GLU A 436 15.67 40.74 23.31
N SER A 437 15.59 39.42 23.10
CA SER A 437 15.61 38.43 24.18
C SER A 437 16.96 38.34 24.89
N LEU A 438 18.07 38.50 24.17
CA LEU A 438 19.43 38.60 24.72
C LEU A 438 19.62 39.90 25.50
N ARG A 439 19.08 41.02 25.00
CA ARG A 439 19.09 42.31 25.69
C ARG A 439 18.29 42.26 26.99
N LEU A 440 17.09 41.65 26.97
CA LEU A 440 16.28 41.41 28.16
C LEU A 440 16.98 40.50 29.18
N ARG A 441 17.69 39.45 28.74
CA ARG A 441 18.50 38.59 29.63
C ARG A 441 19.69 39.34 30.24
N TYR A 442 20.35 40.19 29.46
CA TYR A 442 21.50 40.99 29.94
C TYR A 442 21.09 42.00 31.03
N TYR A 443 19.94 42.68 30.87
CA TYR A 443 19.42 43.57 31.90
C TYR A 443 18.97 42.82 33.16
N LYS A 444 18.45 41.59 33.02
CA LYS A 444 18.04 40.75 34.15
C LYS A 444 19.20 40.12 34.92
N SER A 445 20.44 40.17 34.38
CA SER A 445 21.67 39.74 35.06
C SER A 445 22.46 40.90 35.69
N MET A 446 21.96 42.14 35.56
CA MET A 446 22.56 43.36 36.12
C MET A 446 21.74 43.96 37.28
N GLU A 447 20.55 43.41 37.55
CA GLU A 447 19.88 43.46 38.87
C GLU A 447 20.39 42.31 39.73
#